data_AF-A0A2N5VQB8-F1
#
_entry.id   AF-A0A2N5VQB8-F1
#
_cell.length_a   1.000
_cell.length_b   1.000
_cell.length_c   1.000
_cell.angle_alpha   90.00
_cell.angle_beta   90.00
_cell.angle_gamma   90.00
#
_symmetry.space_group_name_H-M   'P 1'
#
loop_
_entity.id
_entity.type
_entity.pdbx_description
1 polymer ?
#
loop_
_entity_poly.entity_id
_entity_poly.type
_entity_poly.pdbx_seq_one_letter_code
_entity_poly.pdbx_strand_id
1 'polypeptide(L)'
;MHAEVTNTTLPNISLNPCCICCLNAQSLENRKSEEYVRAFLQLDTNGDPKPNERREWSVIKSQTKQLWELGQKGVKSHFENETRLLGVRDSINRYFVEIMQQKKNTSAHKEVQKLAKEEPDRIFNPFLKLKGFDGTRDTPGEHLHVVLLGVVKYLVRDFMTSLKGKQLKQLEAAWQAFNINSLNISSIQANYLVHHYSLLVGKDFKIVLQAAPFVFYQFMDEKLCKLWIALGQLSTYVFQTQINNMAQYLNELRKHIDIFLCLLVDRTAQWVNKPKFDILKHLPDCIESLGCASLFATEQFESFNSVLRTASVHSNRLRPGRDLALSFLNYQALRLVLSNARLYNHKTNIAFYCSPEVNNLFRYNVLIQKSMGYNHVLVNTPSTFPTVIQCTLLPKDEQEIPAYFQQYPDSVITQVSQLRLSEKDVVKHGYFVLVSPTANDIKACLNFQHNCSSGGCSMVPNTSRQRAGLEAAPASNCVKHLDDTHFILNSSSLHSIDSHRQLASLTVAPIEAWQWNQAIRNGLAEWINPSNS
;
A
#
# COMPACT_ATOMS: atom_id res chain seq x y z
N MET A 1 -12.44 -1.44 -7.25
CA MET A 1 -13.24 -2.27 -6.34
C MET A 1 -14.13 -1.41 -5.44
N HIS A 2 -13.58 -0.46 -4.66
CA HIS A 2 -14.39 0.32 -3.70
C HIS A 2 -15.50 1.16 -4.36
N ALA A 3 -15.21 1.81 -5.49
CA ALA A 3 -16.19 2.66 -6.18
C ALA A 3 -17.52 1.94 -6.52
N GLU A 4 -17.45 0.66 -6.89
CA GLU A 4 -18.65 -0.16 -7.17
C GLU A 4 -19.41 -0.51 -5.89
N VAL A 5 -18.70 -0.77 -4.79
CA VAL A 5 -19.29 -1.06 -3.47
C VAL A 5 -19.97 0.18 -2.88
N THR A 6 -19.35 1.35 -3.04
CA THR A 6 -19.79 2.62 -2.44
C THR A 6 -20.72 3.42 -3.33
N ASN A 7 -21.13 2.90 -4.48
CA ASN A 7 -21.89 3.64 -5.49
C ASN A 7 -21.28 5.01 -5.83
N THR A 8 -19.95 5.10 -5.97
CA THR A 8 -19.26 6.35 -6.32
C THR A 8 -18.60 6.26 -7.69
N THR A 9 -18.39 7.42 -8.32
CA THR A 9 -17.68 7.50 -9.60
C THR A 9 -16.19 7.15 -9.47
N LEU A 10 -15.58 6.67 -10.57
CA LEU A 10 -14.13 6.45 -10.61
C LEU A 10 -13.39 7.81 -10.47
N PRO A 11 -12.51 7.96 -9.46
CA PRO A 11 -11.92 9.24 -9.10
C PRO A 11 -11.24 10.01 -10.24
N ASN A 12 -10.47 9.33 -11.09
CA ASN A 12 -9.53 9.96 -12.03
C ASN A 12 -10.18 10.85 -13.10
N ILE A 13 -11.44 10.57 -13.46
CA ILE A 13 -12.19 11.28 -14.52
C ILE A 13 -13.42 12.01 -13.98
N SER A 14 -13.65 11.96 -12.67
CA SER A 14 -14.85 12.48 -12.06
C SER A 14 -14.68 13.91 -11.57
N LEU A 15 -15.71 14.74 -11.76
CA LEU A 15 -15.83 16.03 -11.08
C LEU A 15 -15.96 15.87 -9.55
N ASN A 16 -16.31 14.68 -9.09
CA ASN A 16 -16.41 14.25 -7.70
C ASN A 16 -15.30 13.20 -7.42
N PRO A 17 -14.05 13.63 -7.20
CA PRO A 17 -12.91 12.73 -7.12
C PRO A 17 -12.86 11.89 -5.83
N CYS A 18 -13.55 12.30 -4.76
CA CYS A 18 -13.48 11.66 -3.46
C CYS A 18 -14.76 10.90 -3.11
N CYS A 19 -14.61 9.68 -2.58
CA CYS A 19 -15.72 8.88 -2.06
C CYS A 19 -16.05 9.16 -0.59
N ILE A 20 -15.16 9.85 0.13
CA ILE A 20 -15.28 10.11 1.58
C ILE A 20 -15.88 11.51 1.83
N CYS A 21 -15.46 12.52 1.07
CA CYS A 21 -15.91 13.90 1.23
C CYS A 21 -16.60 14.48 -0.02
N CYS A 22 -17.21 15.64 0.18
CA CYS A 22 -17.96 16.38 -0.82
C CYS A 22 -17.07 17.22 -1.77
N LEU A 23 -15.75 16.96 -1.81
CA LEU A 23 -14.84 17.62 -2.75
C LEU A 23 -15.36 17.46 -4.18
N ASN A 24 -15.59 18.59 -4.86
CA ASN A 24 -16.07 18.63 -6.22
C ASN A 24 -15.45 19.77 -7.03
N ALA A 25 -15.53 19.68 -8.35
CA ALA A 25 -15.23 20.77 -9.27
C ALA A 25 -16.40 20.94 -10.25
N GLN A 26 -16.76 22.18 -10.60
CA GLN A 26 -17.83 22.43 -11.58
C GLN A 26 -17.46 21.97 -13.00
N SER A 27 -16.18 22.09 -13.36
CA SER A 27 -15.61 21.59 -14.60
C SER A 27 -14.17 21.12 -14.39
N LEU A 28 -13.56 20.52 -15.41
CA LEU A 28 -12.14 20.17 -15.36
C LEU A 28 -11.24 21.42 -15.29
N GLU A 29 -11.66 22.53 -15.88
CA GLU A 29 -10.88 23.78 -15.87
C GLU A 29 -10.91 24.43 -14.49
N ASN A 30 -12.03 24.31 -13.76
CA ASN A 30 -12.13 24.80 -12.38
C ASN A 30 -11.17 24.10 -11.41
N ARG A 31 -10.58 22.95 -11.77
CA ARG A 31 -9.56 22.32 -10.93
C ARG A 31 -8.27 23.14 -10.83
N LYS A 32 -8.05 24.07 -11.77
CA LYS A 32 -6.94 25.03 -11.73
C LYS A 32 -7.24 26.24 -10.86
N SER A 33 -8.45 26.37 -10.31
CA SER A 33 -8.76 27.52 -9.45
C SER A 33 -8.12 27.36 -8.08
N GLU A 34 -7.79 28.49 -7.48
CA GLU A 34 -7.28 28.51 -6.11
C GLU A 34 -8.29 27.93 -5.12
N GLU A 35 -9.59 28.16 -5.33
CA GLU A 35 -10.62 27.60 -4.45
C GLU A 35 -10.61 26.07 -4.49
N TYR A 36 -10.47 25.46 -5.66
CA TYR A 36 -10.41 24.00 -5.77
C TYR A 36 -9.14 23.43 -5.14
N VAL A 37 -7.98 24.05 -5.38
CA VAL A 37 -6.70 23.59 -4.78
C VAL A 37 -6.77 23.66 -3.26
N ARG A 38 -7.33 24.74 -2.69
CA ARG A 38 -7.56 24.87 -1.25
C ARG A 38 -8.53 23.82 -0.72
N ALA A 39 -9.66 23.59 -1.39
CA ALA A 39 -10.61 22.55 -1.01
C ALA A 39 -9.98 21.15 -1.08
N PHE A 40 -9.17 20.85 -2.10
CA PHE A 40 -8.42 19.60 -2.24
C PHE A 40 -7.44 19.39 -1.07
N LEU A 41 -6.82 20.47 -0.60
CA LEU A 41 -5.90 20.44 0.55
C LEU A 41 -6.62 20.56 1.91
N GLN A 42 -7.95 20.75 1.91
CA GLN A 42 -8.78 20.99 3.09
C GLN A 42 -8.32 22.21 3.88
N LEU A 43 -8.19 23.34 3.19
CA LEU A 43 -7.75 24.62 3.72
C LEU A 43 -8.77 25.72 3.43
N ASP A 44 -8.84 26.73 4.30
CA ASP A 44 -9.55 27.97 4.02
C ASP A 44 -8.69 28.98 3.23
N THR A 45 -9.18 30.21 3.09
CA THR A 45 -8.49 31.30 2.39
C THR A 45 -7.25 31.81 3.11
N ASN A 46 -7.19 31.65 4.43
CA ASN A 46 -6.05 32.05 5.25
C ASN A 46 -4.95 30.98 5.27
N GLY A 47 -5.26 29.77 4.81
CA GLY A 47 -4.36 28.62 4.86
C GLY A 47 -4.51 27.81 6.15
N ASP A 48 -5.58 28.05 6.91
CA ASP A 48 -5.91 27.29 8.11
C ASP A 48 -6.70 26.01 7.76
N PRO A 49 -6.60 24.94 8.57
CA PRO A 49 -7.32 23.70 8.33
C PRO A 49 -8.84 23.89 8.24
N LYS A 50 -9.42 23.50 7.11
CA LYS A 50 -10.85 23.48 6.85
C LYS A 50 -11.24 22.16 6.18
N PRO A 51 -11.57 21.12 6.98
CA PRO A 51 -12.01 19.84 6.45
C PRO A 51 -13.22 19.97 5.53
N ASN A 52 -13.21 19.22 4.43
CA ASN A 52 -14.39 19.10 3.57
C ASN A 52 -15.49 18.34 4.29
N GLU A 53 -16.74 18.72 4.03
CA GLU A 53 -17.89 17.97 4.54
C GLU A 53 -17.84 16.51 4.06
N ARG A 54 -18.16 15.59 4.97
CA ARG A 54 -18.21 14.16 4.66
C ARG A 54 -19.47 13.83 3.87
N ARG A 55 -19.36 12.88 2.95
CA ARG A 55 -20.54 12.29 2.30
C ARG A 55 -21.29 11.42 3.31
N GLU A 56 -22.61 11.45 3.23
CA GLU A 56 -23.47 10.59 4.03
C GLU A 56 -24.00 9.41 3.21
N TRP A 57 -23.93 8.20 3.78
CA TRP A 57 -24.42 7.00 3.10
C TRP A 57 -25.94 7.00 2.88
N SER A 58 -26.70 7.62 3.79
CA SER A 58 -28.13 7.89 3.64
C SER A 58 -28.44 8.71 2.38
N VAL A 59 -27.65 9.75 2.14
CA VAL A 59 -27.77 10.63 0.97
C VAL A 59 -27.43 9.86 -0.31
N ILE A 60 -26.36 9.06 -0.33
CA ILE A 60 -26.01 8.22 -1.48
C ILE A 60 -27.14 7.22 -1.81
N LYS A 61 -27.76 6.60 -0.78
CA LYS A 61 -28.93 5.72 -0.98
C LYS A 61 -30.10 6.46 -1.61
N SER A 62 -30.41 7.66 -1.11
CA SER A 62 -31.50 8.50 -1.65
C SER A 62 -31.24 8.91 -3.10
N GLN A 63 -30.04 9.42 -3.38
CA GLN A 63 -29.61 9.84 -4.71
C GLN A 63 -29.60 8.66 -5.71
N THR A 64 -29.20 7.47 -5.28
CA THR A 64 -29.26 6.27 -6.13
C THR A 64 -30.71 5.96 -6.57
N LYS A 65 -31.70 6.12 -5.67
CA LYS A 65 -33.12 5.93 -6.00
C LYS A 65 -33.65 7.03 -6.92
N GLN A 66 -33.27 8.28 -6.68
CA GLN A 66 -33.63 9.40 -7.57
C GLN A 66 -33.09 9.21 -8.99
N LEU A 67 -31.85 8.72 -9.12
CA LEU A 67 -31.26 8.40 -10.42
C LEU A 67 -32.02 7.30 -11.16
N TRP A 68 -32.56 6.30 -10.46
CA TRP A 68 -33.44 5.30 -11.05
C TRP A 68 -34.74 5.91 -11.57
N GLU A 69 -35.40 6.77 -10.79
CA GLU A 69 -36.62 7.49 -11.21
C GLU A 69 -36.37 8.37 -12.45
N LEU A 70 -35.22 9.06 -12.49
CA LEU A 70 -34.81 9.86 -13.63
C LEU A 70 -34.51 8.99 -14.86
N GLY A 71 -33.79 7.88 -14.67
CA GLY A 71 -33.39 6.95 -15.73
C GLY A 71 -34.59 6.30 -16.44
N GLN A 72 -35.67 6.01 -15.70
CA GLN A 72 -36.91 5.46 -16.25
C GLN A 72 -37.62 6.38 -17.25
N LYS A 73 -37.38 7.70 -17.19
CA LYS A 73 -37.95 8.66 -18.15
C LYS A 73 -37.33 8.55 -19.55
N GLY A 74 -36.29 7.73 -19.72
CA GLY A 74 -35.74 7.30 -21.02
C GLY A 74 -34.80 8.29 -21.70
N VAL A 75 -34.52 9.44 -21.09
CA VAL A 75 -33.58 10.43 -21.65
C VAL A 75 -32.18 10.22 -21.07
N LYS A 76 -31.32 9.61 -21.89
CA LYS A 76 -29.95 9.22 -21.50
C LYS A 76 -29.11 10.39 -20.96
N SER A 77 -29.15 11.55 -21.64
CA SER A 77 -28.34 12.71 -21.25
C SER A 77 -28.71 13.26 -19.87
N HIS A 78 -30.00 13.28 -19.50
CA HIS A 78 -30.42 13.71 -18.17
C HIS A 78 -29.85 12.80 -17.08
N PHE A 79 -29.97 11.48 -17.26
CA PHE A 79 -29.40 10.53 -16.31
C PHE A 79 -27.88 10.65 -16.20
N GLU A 80 -27.16 10.76 -17.32
CA GLU A 80 -25.70 10.85 -17.33
C GLU A 80 -25.18 12.16 -16.70
N ASN A 81 -25.86 13.29 -16.97
CA ASN A 81 -25.52 14.58 -16.38
C ASN A 81 -25.74 14.59 -14.85
N GLU A 82 -26.89 14.07 -14.39
CA GLU A 82 -27.21 14.03 -12.97
C GLU A 82 -26.27 13.09 -12.20
N THR A 83 -25.98 11.92 -12.78
CA THR A 83 -24.97 10.97 -12.24
C THR A 83 -23.62 11.66 -12.04
N ARG A 84 -23.18 12.47 -13.02
CA ARG A 84 -21.91 13.20 -12.97
C ARG A 84 -21.92 14.29 -11.89
N LEU A 85 -23.03 15.02 -11.76
CA LEU A 85 -23.20 16.09 -10.78
C LEU A 85 -23.14 15.54 -9.35
N LEU A 86 -23.92 14.50 -9.06
CA LEU A 86 -23.99 13.88 -7.73
C LEU A 86 -22.73 13.07 -7.38
N GLY A 87 -22.01 12.59 -8.39
CA GLY A 87 -20.86 11.69 -8.21
C GLY A 87 -21.26 10.29 -7.74
N VAL A 88 -22.54 9.94 -7.88
CA VAL A 88 -23.11 8.65 -7.50
C VAL A 88 -23.21 7.76 -8.73
N ARG A 89 -22.74 6.51 -8.62
CA ARG A 89 -22.75 5.54 -9.71
C ARG A 89 -22.95 4.12 -9.20
N ASP A 90 -24.15 3.60 -9.36
CA ASP A 90 -24.50 2.20 -9.11
C ASP A 90 -24.40 1.39 -10.42
N SER A 91 -23.42 0.49 -10.51
CA SER A 91 -23.20 -0.33 -11.72
C SER A 91 -24.35 -1.29 -12.02
N ILE A 92 -25.03 -1.81 -10.98
CA ILE A 92 -26.18 -2.72 -11.15
C ILE A 92 -27.38 -1.92 -11.64
N ASN A 93 -27.70 -0.81 -10.99
CA ASN A 93 -28.82 0.03 -11.40
C ASN A 93 -28.64 0.57 -12.81
N ARG A 94 -27.43 0.99 -13.16
CA ARG A 94 -27.10 1.51 -14.49
C ARG A 94 -27.41 0.49 -15.59
N TYR A 95 -27.14 -0.80 -15.39
CA TYR A 95 -27.50 -1.85 -16.35
C TYR A 95 -29.01 -1.86 -16.64
N PHE A 96 -29.84 -1.77 -15.59
CA PHE A 96 -31.30 -1.72 -15.75
C PHE A 96 -31.77 -0.41 -16.38
N VAL A 97 -31.16 0.73 -16.04
CA VAL A 97 -31.45 2.02 -16.69
C VAL A 97 -31.12 1.98 -18.18
N GLU A 98 -29.99 1.37 -18.56
CA GLU A 98 -29.59 1.21 -19.95
C GLU A 98 -30.61 0.36 -20.74
N ILE A 99 -31.19 -0.68 -20.12
CA ILE A 99 -32.31 -1.42 -20.71
C ILE A 99 -33.52 -0.51 -20.90
N MET A 100 -33.91 0.27 -19.88
CA MET A 100 -35.07 1.18 -19.95
C MET A 100 -34.92 2.31 -20.98
N GLN A 101 -33.70 2.62 -21.40
CA GLN A 101 -33.40 3.61 -22.45
C GLN A 101 -33.47 3.02 -23.87
N GLN A 102 -33.58 1.69 -24.02
CA GLN A 102 -33.69 1.03 -25.33
C GLN A 102 -35.12 1.11 -25.87
N LYS A 103 -35.45 2.22 -26.55
CA LYS A 103 -36.80 2.51 -27.08
C LYS A 103 -37.51 1.36 -27.81
N LYS A 104 -36.78 0.42 -28.42
CA LYS A 104 -37.33 -0.70 -29.22
C LYS A 104 -37.55 -2.00 -28.43
N ASN A 105 -37.10 -2.10 -27.18
CA ASN A 105 -37.11 -3.36 -26.42
C ASN A 105 -38.26 -3.42 -25.39
N THR A 106 -39.50 -3.37 -25.87
CA THR A 106 -40.70 -3.31 -25.02
C THR A 106 -40.85 -4.53 -24.10
N SER A 107 -40.38 -5.72 -24.52
CA SER A 107 -40.41 -6.93 -23.69
C SER A 107 -39.50 -6.77 -22.47
N ALA A 108 -38.23 -6.37 -22.67
CA ALA A 108 -37.29 -6.18 -21.58
C ALA A 108 -37.73 -5.04 -20.64
N HIS A 109 -38.35 -3.97 -21.16
CA HIS A 109 -38.91 -2.91 -20.31
C HIS A 109 -39.96 -3.46 -19.33
N LYS A 110 -40.87 -4.33 -19.81
CA LYS A 110 -41.90 -4.94 -18.96
C LYS A 110 -41.29 -5.85 -17.90
N GLU A 111 -40.26 -6.64 -18.25
CA GLU A 111 -39.56 -7.51 -17.31
C GLU A 111 -38.84 -6.71 -16.22
N VAL A 112 -38.11 -5.65 -16.61
CA VAL A 112 -37.40 -4.78 -15.65
C VAL A 112 -38.39 -4.05 -14.75
N GLN A 113 -39.50 -3.54 -15.28
CA GLN A 113 -40.55 -2.91 -14.47
C GLN A 113 -41.22 -3.90 -13.51
N LYS A 114 -41.44 -5.15 -13.95
CA LYS A 114 -41.96 -6.22 -13.10
C LYS A 114 -40.98 -6.51 -11.96
N LEU A 115 -39.70 -6.70 -12.28
CA LEU A 115 -38.64 -6.94 -11.30
C LEU A 115 -38.52 -5.78 -10.29
N ALA A 116 -38.54 -4.54 -10.76
CA ALA A 116 -38.47 -3.36 -9.90
C ALA A 116 -39.66 -3.22 -8.95
N LYS A 117 -40.84 -3.78 -9.30
CA LYS A 117 -42.04 -3.80 -8.45
C LYS A 117 -42.03 -4.97 -7.46
N GLU A 118 -41.69 -6.17 -7.92
CA GLU A 118 -41.75 -7.40 -7.12
C GLU A 118 -40.52 -7.54 -6.20
N GLU A 119 -39.34 -7.16 -6.70
CA GLU A 119 -38.06 -7.32 -6.01
C GLU A 119 -37.19 -6.06 -6.20
N PRO A 120 -37.60 -4.90 -5.65
CA PRO A 120 -36.91 -3.61 -5.87
C PRO A 120 -35.43 -3.65 -5.49
N ASP A 121 -35.04 -4.46 -4.50
CA ASP A 121 -33.65 -4.59 -4.08
C ASP A 121 -32.73 -5.21 -5.13
N ARG A 122 -33.27 -5.95 -6.10
CA ARG A 122 -32.46 -6.64 -7.13
C ARG A 122 -31.98 -5.72 -8.24
N ILE A 123 -32.56 -4.53 -8.35
CA ILE A 123 -32.18 -3.52 -9.35
C ILE A 123 -31.17 -2.49 -8.83
N PHE A 124 -30.67 -2.68 -7.62
CA PHE A 124 -29.69 -1.82 -6.97
C PHE A 124 -28.51 -2.62 -6.42
N ASN A 125 -27.43 -1.92 -6.09
CA ASN A 125 -26.31 -2.49 -5.36
C ASN A 125 -26.78 -3.06 -4.00
N PRO A 126 -26.56 -4.37 -3.73
CA PRO A 126 -26.97 -5.00 -2.48
C PRO A 126 -26.25 -4.45 -1.23
N PHE A 127 -25.13 -3.73 -1.37
CA PHE A 127 -24.47 -3.07 -0.24
C PHE A 127 -25.32 -1.94 0.35
N LEU A 128 -26.26 -1.36 -0.40
CA LEU A 128 -27.17 -0.32 0.12
C LEU A 128 -28.10 -0.82 1.23
N LYS A 129 -28.39 -2.13 1.27
CA LYS A 129 -29.25 -2.76 2.30
C LYS A 129 -28.47 -3.45 3.42
N LEU A 130 -27.14 -3.53 3.30
CA LEU A 130 -26.34 -4.20 4.30
C LEU A 130 -26.43 -3.44 5.64
N LYS A 131 -27.03 -4.08 6.64
CA LYS A 131 -27.19 -3.50 7.98
C LYS A 131 -25.81 -3.35 8.64
N GLY A 132 -25.56 -2.18 9.22
CA GLY A 132 -24.28 -1.87 9.86
C GLY A 132 -23.14 -1.56 8.89
N PHE A 133 -23.42 -1.37 7.59
CA PHE A 133 -22.44 -0.93 6.61
C PHE A 133 -22.71 0.50 6.16
N ASP A 134 -21.66 1.32 6.19
CA ASP A 134 -21.59 2.69 5.72
C ASP A 134 -20.52 2.81 4.62
N GLY A 135 -20.96 2.95 3.37
CA GLY A 135 -20.05 3.05 2.23
C GLY A 135 -19.19 4.31 2.17
N THR A 136 -19.37 5.30 3.05
CA THR A 136 -18.48 6.48 3.12
C THR A 136 -17.49 6.40 4.28
N ARG A 137 -17.69 5.45 5.21
CA ARG A 137 -16.84 5.23 6.40
C ARG A 137 -16.11 3.89 6.39
N ASP A 138 -16.76 2.83 5.93
CA ASP A 138 -16.26 1.45 6.02
C ASP A 138 -15.46 1.01 4.79
N THR A 139 -15.16 1.95 3.88
CA THR A 139 -14.33 1.72 2.70
C THR A 139 -13.09 2.62 2.73
N PRO A 140 -12.16 2.36 3.65
CA PRO A 140 -10.99 3.22 3.84
C PRO A 140 -10.09 3.26 2.61
N GLY A 141 -9.31 4.34 2.49
CA GLY A 141 -8.28 4.46 1.47
C GLY A 141 -7.10 3.53 1.78
N GLU A 142 -7.02 2.38 1.10
CA GLU A 142 -5.98 1.39 1.38
C GLU A 142 -4.58 1.85 0.95
N HIS A 143 -3.56 1.44 1.71
CA HIS A 143 -2.20 1.91 1.49
C HIS A 143 -1.57 1.38 0.18
N LEU A 144 -1.92 0.18 -0.30
CA LEU A 144 -1.38 -0.32 -1.57
C LEU A 144 -1.90 0.52 -2.74
N HIS A 145 -3.21 0.64 -2.91
CA HIS A 145 -3.76 1.42 -4.03
C HIS A 145 -3.56 2.93 -3.90
N VAL A 146 -3.68 3.51 -2.71
CA VAL A 146 -3.58 4.96 -2.51
C VAL A 146 -2.13 5.41 -2.46
N VAL A 147 -1.30 4.76 -1.65
CA VAL A 147 0.08 5.20 -1.41
C VAL A 147 1.01 4.59 -2.45
N LEU A 148 1.16 3.27 -2.53
CA LEU A 148 2.16 2.64 -3.41
C LEU A 148 1.81 2.78 -4.90
N LEU A 149 0.65 2.28 -5.33
CA LEU A 149 0.19 2.34 -6.71
C LEU A 149 -0.44 3.70 -7.07
N GLY A 150 -0.37 4.66 -6.17
CA GLY A 150 -0.84 6.04 -6.34
C GLY A 150 0.29 7.02 -6.17
N VAL A 151 0.38 7.59 -4.97
CA VAL A 151 1.35 8.63 -4.60
C VAL A 151 2.78 8.29 -5.04
N VAL A 152 3.30 7.13 -4.61
CA VAL A 152 4.67 6.71 -4.91
C VAL A 152 4.83 6.43 -6.40
N LYS A 153 3.93 5.63 -7.00
CA LYS A 153 3.95 5.33 -8.43
C LYS A 153 3.96 6.58 -9.30
N TYR A 154 3.17 7.60 -8.95
CA TYR A 154 3.11 8.83 -9.72
C TYR A 154 4.42 9.63 -9.61
N LEU A 155 4.96 9.77 -8.41
CA LEU A 155 6.24 10.47 -8.21
C LEU A 155 7.42 9.73 -8.83
N VAL A 156 7.46 8.39 -8.74
CA VAL A 156 8.48 7.58 -9.44
C VAL A 156 8.41 7.79 -10.94
N ARG A 157 7.20 7.76 -11.53
CA ARG A 157 7.06 7.94 -12.98
C ARG A 157 7.46 9.34 -13.42
N ASP A 158 7.06 10.36 -12.66
CA ASP A 158 7.44 11.76 -12.93
C ASP A 158 8.97 11.92 -12.91
N PHE A 159 9.61 11.44 -11.84
CA PHE A 159 11.07 11.48 -11.70
C PHE A 159 11.79 10.66 -12.79
N MET A 160 11.38 9.43 -13.04
CA MET A 160 12.05 8.57 -14.03
C MET A 160 11.90 9.10 -15.46
N THR A 161 10.83 9.84 -15.76
CA THR A 161 10.64 10.46 -17.08
C THR A 161 11.57 11.65 -17.32
N SER A 162 12.06 12.31 -16.26
CA SER A 162 12.99 13.43 -16.39
C SER A 162 14.45 13.01 -16.64
N LEU A 163 14.80 11.75 -16.37
CA LEU A 163 16.16 11.24 -16.51
C LEU A 163 16.53 10.87 -17.96
N LYS A 164 17.76 11.18 -18.35
CA LYS A 164 18.33 10.88 -19.69
C LYS A 164 19.21 9.62 -19.67
N GLY A 165 19.51 9.06 -20.84
CA GLY A 165 20.18 7.75 -20.97
C GLY A 165 21.52 7.57 -20.21
N LYS A 166 22.36 8.61 -20.11
CA LYS A 166 23.60 8.55 -19.29
C LYS A 166 23.31 8.46 -17.79
N GLN A 167 22.29 9.19 -17.31
CA GLN A 167 21.88 9.18 -15.90
C GLN A 167 21.26 7.83 -15.52
N LEU A 168 20.57 7.14 -16.44
CA LEU A 168 20.01 5.81 -16.16
C LEU A 168 21.10 4.77 -15.81
N LYS A 169 22.26 4.82 -16.46
CA LYS A 169 23.39 3.93 -16.11
C LYS A 169 23.95 4.22 -14.72
N GLN A 170 24.04 5.50 -14.35
CA GLN A 170 24.48 5.90 -13.01
C GLN A 170 23.45 5.50 -11.94
N LEU A 171 22.17 5.63 -12.28
CA LEU A 171 21.07 5.22 -11.42
C LEU A 171 21.08 3.71 -11.18
N GLU A 172 21.31 2.90 -12.21
CA GLU A 172 21.45 1.45 -12.08
C GLU A 172 22.61 1.06 -11.15
N ALA A 173 23.76 1.73 -11.28
CA ALA A 173 24.90 1.51 -10.38
C ALA A 173 24.59 1.90 -8.93
N ALA A 174 23.86 3.00 -8.71
CA ALA A 174 23.43 3.41 -7.38
C ALA A 174 22.43 2.43 -6.75
N TRP A 175 21.51 1.86 -7.53
CA TRP A 175 20.63 0.78 -7.09
C TRP A 175 21.41 -0.47 -6.65
N GLN A 176 22.48 -0.82 -7.36
CA GLN A 176 23.32 -1.98 -7.00
C GLN A 176 24.19 -1.72 -5.77
N ALA A 177 24.59 -0.47 -5.54
CA ALA A 177 25.38 -0.08 -4.39
C ALA A 177 24.55 0.06 -3.09
N PHE A 178 23.24 0.18 -3.20
CA PHE A 178 22.36 0.35 -2.05
C PHE A 178 22.41 -0.86 -1.11
N ASN A 179 22.72 -0.63 0.16
CA ASN A 179 22.83 -1.67 1.17
C ASN A 179 21.43 -2.10 1.64
N ILE A 180 21.06 -3.35 1.38
CA ILE A 180 19.76 -3.92 1.79
C ILE A 180 19.77 -4.58 3.18
N ASN A 181 20.91 -4.61 3.87
CA ASN A 181 21.02 -5.19 5.21
C ASN A 181 20.04 -4.53 6.18
N SER A 182 19.43 -5.32 7.06
CA SER A 182 18.41 -4.86 8.01
C SER A 182 17.15 -4.25 7.36
N LEU A 183 16.91 -4.49 6.06
CA LEU A 183 15.66 -4.14 5.39
C LEU A 183 14.86 -5.40 5.06
N ASN A 184 13.54 -5.26 4.94
CA ASN A 184 12.65 -6.32 4.48
C ASN A 184 12.74 -6.53 2.95
N ILE A 185 13.96 -6.59 2.39
CA ILE A 185 14.24 -6.65 0.95
C ILE A 185 15.18 -7.83 0.68
N SER A 186 14.72 -8.79 -0.11
CA SER A 186 15.52 -9.99 -0.44
C SER A 186 16.62 -9.71 -1.46
N SER A 187 16.33 -8.86 -2.44
CA SER A 187 17.19 -8.57 -3.57
C SER A 187 16.67 -7.34 -4.31
N ILE A 188 17.57 -6.56 -4.91
CA ILE A 188 17.24 -5.45 -5.81
C ILE A 188 17.61 -5.84 -7.23
N GLN A 189 16.61 -5.89 -8.12
CA GLN A 189 16.81 -6.09 -9.55
C GLN A 189 16.99 -4.71 -10.21
N ALA A 190 18.20 -4.14 -10.07
CA ALA A 190 18.49 -2.77 -10.48
C ALA A 190 18.11 -2.47 -11.94
N ASN A 191 18.47 -3.37 -12.85
CA ASN A 191 18.14 -3.24 -14.27
C ASN A 191 16.62 -3.14 -14.50
N TYR A 192 15.85 -3.98 -13.82
CA TYR A 192 14.38 -3.97 -13.89
C TYR A 192 13.79 -2.67 -13.34
N LEU A 193 14.28 -2.19 -12.18
CA LEU A 193 13.81 -0.93 -11.58
C LEU A 193 14.06 0.29 -12.48
N VAL A 194 15.14 0.27 -13.26
CA VAL A 194 15.51 1.38 -14.14
C VAL A 194 14.79 1.31 -15.50
N HIS A 195 14.75 0.14 -16.14
CA HIS A 195 14.23 0.00 -17.50
C HIS A 195 12.74 -0.35 -17.58
N HIS A 196 12.15 -0.87 -16.50
CA HIS A 196 10.75 -1.29 -16.43
C HIS A 196 9.98 -0.58 -15.32
N TYR A 197 10.39 0.64 -14.95
CA TYR A 197 9.77 1.44 -13.88
C TYR A 197 8.25 1.67 -14.05
N SER A 198 7.74 1.59 -15.30
CA SER A 198 6.32 1.72 -15.60
C SER A 198 5.49 0.50 -15.19
N LEU A 199 6.12 -0.67 -15.04
CA LEU A 199 5.52 -1.97 -14.73
C LEU A 199 5.66 -2.38 -13.26
N LEU A 200 6.30 -1.55 -12.43
CA LEU A 200 6.52 -1.84 -11.02
C LEU A 200 5.22 -2.11 -10.27
N VAL A 201 5.31 -3.03 -9.30
CA VAL A 201 4.22 -3.42 -8.41
C VAL A 201 4.45 -2.90 -6.99
N GLY A 202 3.49 -3.15 -6.08
CA GLY A 202 3.55 -2.65 -4.70
C GLY A 202 4.86 -2.99 -3.96
N LYS A 203 5.38 -4.21 -4.13
CA LYS A 203 6.66 -4.63 -3.54
C LYS A 203 7.83 -3.76 -4.00
N ASP A 204 7.90 -3.47 -5.30
CA ASP A 204 8.97 -2.66 -5.87
C ASP A 204 8.87 -1.21 -5.36
N PHE A 205 7.66 -0.65 -5.25
CA PHE A 205 7.48 0.68 -4.69
C PHE A 205 7.84 0.77 -3.20
N LYS A 206 7.68 -0.31 -2.41
CA LYS A 206 8.21 -0.38 -1.04
C LYS A 206 9.75 -0.35 -1.01
N ILE A 207 10.42 -0.97 -1.99
CA ILE A 207 11.88 -0.85 -2.16
C ILE A 207 12.24 0.62 -2.48
N VAL A 208 11.50 1.24 -3.41
CA VAL A 208 11.75 2.62 -3.81
C VAL A 208 11.58 3.60 -2.65
N LEU A 209 10.55 3.49 -1.83
CA LEU A 209 10.37 4.34 -0.65
C LEU A 209 11.58 4.31 0.30
N GLN A 210 12.14 3.13 0.53
CA GLN A 210 13.25 2.94 1.47
C GLN A 210 14.61 3.36 0.89
N ALA A 211 14.75 3.44 -0.44
CA ALA A 211 16.02 3.66 -1.10
C ALA A 211 16.13 5.00 -1.85
N ALA A 212 15.00 5.60 -2.26
CA ALA A 212 14.97 6.80 -3.10
C ALA A 212 15.80 7.97 -2.54
N PRO A 213 15.78 8.30 -1.22
CA PRO A 213 16.61 9.38 -0.68
C PRO A 213 18.12 9.17 -0.84
N PHE A 214 18.57 7.94 -1.09
CA PHE A 214 19.99 7.61 -1.29
C PHE A 214 20.32 7.42 -2.77
N VAL A 215 19.43 6.75 -3.50
CA VAL A 215 19.66 6.35 -4.89
C VAL A 215 19.34 7.48 -5.87
N PHE A 216 18.29 8.24 -5.60
CA PHE A 216 17.83 9.30 -6.50
C PHE A 216 18.48 10.66 -6.22
N TYR A 217 18.96 10.89 -5.00
CA TYR A 217 19.45 12.19 -4.51
C TYR A 217 20.44 12.89 -5.45
N GLN A 218 21.38 12.14 -6.03
CA GLN A 218 22.39 12.66 -6.97
C GLN A 218 21.82 13.24 -8.28
N PHE A 219 20.52 13.06 -8.54
CA PHE A 219 19.81 13.59 -9.71
C PHE A 219 18.72 14.61 -9.36
N MET A 220 18.64 15.02 -8.09
CA MET A 220 17.58 15.88 -7.57
C MET A 220 18.11 17.26 -7.25
N ASP A 221 17.27 18.29 -7.45
CA ASP A 221 17.47 19.57 -6.79
C ASP A 221 17.05 19.49 -5.31
N GLU A 222 17.33 20.56 -4.55
CA GLU A 222 17.03 20.61 -3.12
C GLU A 222 15.53 20.45 -2.82
N LYS A 223 14.66 21.04 -3.65
CA LYS A 223 13.20 20.99 -3.47
C LYS A 223 12.68 19.56 -3.65
N LEU A 224 13.12 18.87 -4.70
CA LEU A 224 12.73 17.50 -4.99
C LEU A 224 13.29 16.55 -3.93
N CYS A 225 14.52 16.76 -3.48
CA CYS A 225 15.09 16.00 -2.37
C CYS A 225 14.22 16.10 -1.10
N LYS A 226 13.84 17.33 -0.69
CA LYS A 226 12.95 17.57 0.46
C LYS A 226 11.61 16.84 0.30
N LEU A 227 11.02 16.85 -0.90
CA LEU A 227 9.78 16.14 -1.19
C LEU A 227 9.93 14.61 -1.00
N TRP A 228 11.01 14.02 -1.50
CA TRP A 228 11.25 12.58 -1.35
C TRP A 228 11.58 12.16 0.08
N ILE A 229 12.31 13.00 0.83
CA ILE A 229 12.53 12.79 2.27
C ILE A 229 11.20 12.84 3.02
N ALA A 230 10.35 13.84 2.74
CA ALA A 230 9.03 13.95 3.36
C ALA A 230 8.14 12.74 3.05
N LEU A 231 8.16 12.23 1.80
CA LEU A 231 7.47 11.01 1.42
C LEU A 231 8.00 9.77 2.16
N GLY A 232 9.32 9.64 2.27
CA GLY A 232 9.97 8.57 3.01
C GLY A 232 9.57 8.56 4.48
N GLN A 233 9.64 9.71 5.14
CA GLN A 233 9.18 9.90 6.52
C GLN A 233 7.69 9.59 6.69
N LEU A 234 6.82 10.13 5.83
CA LEU A 234 5.38 9.84 5.84
C LEU A 234 5.12 8.33 5.72
N SER A 235 5.86 7.64 4.84
CA SER A 235 5.69 6.20 4.64
C SER A 235 5.95 5.37 5.90
N THR A 236 6.86 5.82 6.78
CA THR A 236 7.13 5.13 8.05
C THR A 236 5.90 5.11 8.97
N TYR A 237 5.08 6.15 8.96
CA TYR A 237 3.80 6.15 9.68
C TYR A 237 2.79 5.25 8.96
N VAL A 238 2.62 5.42 7.64
CA VAL A 238 1.66 4.63 6.84
C VAL A 238 1.85 3.12 7.01
N PHE A 239 3.08 2.63 7.03
CA PHE A 239 3.41 1.20 7.10
C PHE A 239 3.69 0.69 8.53
N GLN A 240 3.46 1.51 9.54
CA GLN A 240 3.55 1.08 10.93
C GLN A 240 2.49 0.00 11.22
N THR A 241 2.89 -1.04 11.97
CA THR A 241 2.04 -2.20 12.25
C THR A 241 1.52 -2.24 13.68
N GLN A 242 2.03 -1.38 14.55
CA GLN A 242 1.62 -1.26 15.95
C GLN A 242 1.62 0.22 16.34
N ILE A 243 0.54 0.70 16.95
CA ILE A 243 0.39 2.08 17.40
C ILE A 243 0.22 2.06 18.92
N ASN A 244 1.21 2.59 19.65
CA ASN A 244 1.20 2.60 21.13
C ASN A 244 0.33 3.73 21.70
N ASN A 245 0.31 4.89 21.06
CA ASN A 245 -0.50 6.04 21.44
C ASN A 245 -1.19 6.60 20.19
N MET A 246 -2.51 6.36 20.07
CA MET A 246 -3.29 6.75 18.91
C MET A 246 -3.31 8.26 18.70
N ALA A 247 -3.55 9.05 19.76
CA ALA A 247 -3.64 10.51 19.65
C ALA A 247 -2.34 11.14 19.17
N GLN A 248 -1.20 10.75 19.76
CA GLN A 248 0.12 11.22 19.34
C GLN A 248 0.43 10.78 17.91
N TYR A 249 0.16 9.51 17.58
CA TYR A 249 0.40 8.98 16.24
C TYR A 249 -0.41 9.73 15.18
N LEU A 250 -1.69 10.00 15.43
CA LEU A 250 -2.56 10.71 14.49
C LEU A 250 -2.09 12.16 14.30
N ASN A 251 -1.62 12.84 15.35
CA ASN A 251 -1.05 14.18 15.24
C ASN A 251 0.20 14.19 14.35
N GLU A 252 1.13 13.26 14.59
CA GLU A 252 2.35 13.11 13.78
C GLU A 252 2.03 12.74 12.33
N LEU A 253 1.07 11.83 12.11
CA LEU A 253 0.65 11.44 10.77
C LEU A 253 0.05 12.62 10.00
N ARG A 254 -0.87 13.40 10.62
CA ARG A 254 -1.44 14.61 9.99
C ARG A 254 -0.34 15.61 9.63
N LYS A 255 0.59 15.86 10.56
CA LYS A 255 1.74 16.73 10.34
C LYS A 255 2.59 16.29 9.14
N HIS A 256 2.94 15.01 9.05
CA HIS A 256 3.74 14.50 7.92
C HIS A 256 2.97 14.46 6.59
N ILE A 257 1.64 14.26 6.61
CA ILE A 257 0.79 14.42 5.42
C ILE A 257 0.84 15.87 4.93
N ASP A 258 0.70 16.83 5.85
CA ASP A 258 0.69 18.25 5.53
C ASP A 258 2.02 18.73 4.96
N ILE A 259 3.14 18.35 5.60
CA ILE A 259 4.49 18.64 5.09
C ILE A 259 4.66 18.10 3.67
N PHE A 260 4.30 16.84 3.45
CA PHE A 260 4.42 16.22 2.14
C PHE A 260 3.57 16.92 1.07
N LEU A 261 2.30 17.20 1.37
CA LEU A 261 1.39 17.83 0.42
C LEU A 261 1.74 19.30 0.16
N CYS A 262 2.25 20.04 1.15
CA CYS A 262 2.74 21.40 0.98
C CYS A 262 3.94 21.44 0.02
N LEU A 263 4.93 20.57 0.22
CA LEU A 263 6.09 20.46 -0.67
C LEU A 263 5.70 20.00 -2.08
N LEU A 264 4.72 19.12 -2.18
CA LEU A 264 4.21 18.61 -3.47
C LEU A 264 3.56 19.74 -4.28
N VAL A 265 2.67 20.51 -3.64
CA VAL A 265 1.93 21.59 -4.30
C VAL A 265 2.84 22.79 -4.58
N ASP A 266 3.82 23.11 -3.72
CA ASP A 266 4.79 24.19 -4.00
C ASP A 266 5.52 23.98 -5.32
N ARG A 267 5.81 22.72 -5.69
CA ARG A 267 6.42 22.41 -6.99
C ARG A 267 5.44 22.59 -8.14
N THR A 268 4.23 22.07 -8.01
CA THR A 268 3.15 22.28 -8.99
C THR A 268 1.80 21.89 -8.41
N ALA A 269 0.81 22.74 -8.60
CA ALA A 269 -0.56 22.45 -8.18
C ALA A 269 -1.24 21.40 -9.07
N GLN A 270 -0.64 20.99 -10.20
CA GLN A 270 -1.22 19.99 -11.12
C GLN A 270 -1.51 18.63 -10.46
N TRP A 271 -0.81 18.33 -9.35
CA TRP A 271 -1.01 17.12 -8.55
C TRP A 271 -2.45 16.95 -8.00
N VAL A 272 -3.24 18.03 -7.89
CA VAL A 272 -4.65 17.93 -7.48
C VAL A 272 -5.51 17.13 -8.49
N ASN A 273 -5.03 16.93 -9.71
CA ASN A 273 -5.68 16.04 -10.69
C ASN A 273 -5.51 14.55 -10.37
N LYS A 274 -4.77 14.20 -9.32
CA LYS A 274 -4.57 12.83 -8.83
C LYS A 274 -5.32 12.69 -7.50
N PRO A 275 -6.56 12.16 -7.51
CA PRO A 275 -7.41 12.07 -6.31
C PRO A 275 -6.80 11.32 -5.12
N LYS A 276 -5.85 10.42 -5.38
CA LYS A 276 -5.19 9.65 -4.33
C LYS A 276 -4.41 10.51 -3.33
N PHE A 277 -3.99 11.73 -3.71
CA PHE A 277 -3.38 12.65 -2.76
C PHE A 277 -4.39 13.28 -1.80
N ASP A 278 -5.63 13.55 -2.24
CA ASP A 278 -6.72 13.98 -1.35
C ASP A 278 -7.09 12.89 -0.34
N ILE A 279 -7.13 11.61 -0.80
CA ILE A 279 -7.42 10.47 0.09
C ILE A 279 -6.42 10.37 1.26
N LEU A 280 -5.18 10.86 1.11
CA LEU A 280 -4.22 10.91 2.23
C LEU A 280 -4.76 11.72 3.41
N LYS A 281 -5.49 12.82 3.18
CA LYS A 281 -6.07 13.64 4.23
C LYS A 281 -7.13 12.89 5.05
N HIS A 282 -7.70 11.82 4.49
CA HIS A 282 -8.67 10.96 5.16
C HIS A 282 -8.07 9.73 5.84
N LEU A 283 -6.78 9.44 5.59
CA LEU A 283 -6.09 8.29 6.19
C LEU A 283 -6.06 8.33 7.73
N PRO A 284 -5.83 9.48 8.40
CA PRO A 284 -5.89 9.56 9.86
C PRO A 284 -7.23 9.08 10.43
N ASP A 285 -8.35 9.53 9.85
CA ASP A 285 -9.69 9.14 10.30
C ASP A 285 -9.99 7.65 10.06
N CYS A 286 -9.42 7.07 8.99
CA CYS A 286 -9.48 5.63 8.75
C CYS A 286 -8.68 4.85 9.80
N ILE A 287 -7.52 5.36 10.21
CA ILE A 287 -6.68 4.70 11.22
C ILE A 287 -7.26 4.82 12.63
N GLU A 288 -7.86 5.97 12.94
CA GLU A 288 -8.55 6.19 14.21
C GLU A 288 -9.69 5.17 14.41
N SER A 289 -10.41 4.85 13.33
CA SER A 289 -11.56 3.94 13.38
C SER A 289 -11.18 2.46 13.23
N LEU A 290 -10.21 2.13 12.38
CA LEU A 290 -9.91 0.74 11.99
C LEU A 290 -8.54 0.24 12.49
N GLY A 291 -7.76 1.08 13.16
CA GLY A 291 -6.39 0.81 13.58
C GLY A 291 -5.37 0.98 12.44
N CYS A 292 -4.19 0.37 12.59
CA CYS A 292 -3.08 0.54 11.64
C CYS A 292 -3.52 0.28 10.18
N ALA A 293 -2.92 0.99 9.21
CA ALA A 293 -3.30 0.86 7.80
C ALA A 293 -3.07 -0.54 7.19
N SER A 294 -2.29 -1.37 7.88
CA SER A 294 -2.12 -2.80 7.57
C SER A 294 -3.37 -3.63 7.79
N LEU A 295 -4.27 -3.23 8.70
CA LEU A 295 -5.48 -3.97 9.07
C LEU A 295 -6.59 -3.91 8.00
N PHE A 296 -6.61 -2.85 7.20
CA PHE A 296 -7.56 -2.69 6.08
C PHE A 296 -6.89 -2.74 4.70
N ALA A 297 -5.72 -3.39 4.64
CA ALA A 297 -5.03 -3.65 3.38
C ALA A 297 -5.77 -4.75 2.58
N THR A 298 -6.01 -4.53 1.30
CA THR A 298 -6.68 -5.56 0.47
C THR A 298 -5.72 -6.56 -0.15
N GLU A 299 -4.40 -6.41 0.03
CA GLU A 299 -3.35 -7.31 -0.49
C GLU A 299 -3.67 -8.79 -0.24
N GLN A 300 -4.19 -9.13 0.95
CA GLN A 300 -4.58 -10.51 1.27
C GLN A 300 -5.75 -10.98 0.40
N PHE A 301 -6.76 -10.14 0.18
CA PHE A 301 -7.88 -10.46 -0.72
C PHE A 301 -7.41 -10.52 -2.18
N GLU A 302 -6.51 -9.64 -2.61
CA GLU A 302 -5.96 -9.68 -3.97
C GLU A 302 -5.11 -10.92 -4.23
N SER A 303 -4.40 -11.42 -3.21
CA SER A 303 -3.65 -12.67 -3.30
C SER A 303 -4.56 -13.85 -3.65
N PHE A 304 -5.85 -13.77 -3.28
CA PHE A 304 -6.87 -14.77 -3.63
C PHE A 304 -7.15 -14.84 -5.14
N ASN A 305 -6.84 -13.78 -5.90
CA ASN A 305 -6.91 -13.83 -7.36
C ASN A 305 -5.99 -14.92 -7.95
N SER A 306 -4.86 -15.22 -7.28
CA SER A 306 -4.01 -16.34 -7.67
C SER A 306 -4.75 -17.67 -7.52
N VAL A 307 -5.44 -17.89 -6.39
CA VAL A 307 -6.25 -19.09 -6.14
C VAL A 307 -7.35 -19.25 -7.19
N LEU A 308 -8.06 -18.17 -7.52
CA LEU A 308 -9.08 -18.14 -8.58
C LEU A 308 -8.49 -18.52 -9.95
N ARG A 309 -7.34 -17.94 -10.33
CA ARG A 309 -6.67 -18.24 -11.60
C ARG A 309 -6.22 -19.70 -11.65
N THR A 310 -5.63 -20.22 -10.57
CA THR A 310 -5.21 -21.62 -10.48
C THR A 310 -6.39 -22.57 -10.66
N ALA A 311 -7.49 -22.35 -9.94
CA ALA A 311 -8.70 -23.16 -10.10
C ALA A 311 -9.26 -23.10 -11.54
N SER A 312 -9.19 -21.93 -12.19
CA SER A 312 -9.61 -21.78 -13.59
C SER A 312 -8.70 -22.54 -14.55
N VAL A 313 -7.37 -22.44 -14.39
CA VAL A 313 -6.37 -23.14 -15.22
C VAL A 313 -6.57 -24.65 -15.19
N HIS A 314 -6.92 -25.20 -14.03
CA HIS A 314 -7.17 -26.64 -13.80
C HIS A 314 -8.62 -27.10 -14.07
N SER A 315 -9.52 -26.20 -14.48
CA SER A 315 -10.85 -26.60 -14.94
C SER A 315 -10.80 -27.21 -16.35
N ASN A 316 -11.89 -27.86 -16.78
CA ASN A 316 -12.03 -28.32 -18.17
C ASN A 316 -12.23 -27.16 -19.16
N ARG A 317 -12.40 -25.92 -18.64
CA ARG A 317 -12.57 -24.65 -19.37
C ARG A 317 -13.80 -24.57 -20.29
N LEU A 318 -14.69 -25.56 -20.26
CA LEU A 318 -15.95 -25.54 -21.02
C LEU A 318 -16.95 -24.58 -20.38
N ARG A 319 -16.99 -24.51 -19.04
CA ARG A 319 -17.83 -23.58 -18.28
C ARG A 319 -17.08 -23.03 -17.05
N PRO A 320 -16.08 -22.15 -17.24
CA PRO A 320 -15.18 -21.71 -16.18
C PRO A 320 -15.91 -21.17 -14.94
N GLY A 321 -16.98 -20.38 -15.12
CA GLY A 321 -17.75 -19.84 -14.00
C GLY A 321 -18.41 -20.92 -13.14
N ARG A 322 -18.97 -21.97 -13.76
CA ARG A 322 -19.58 -23.10 -13.04
C ARG A 322 -18.52 -23.93 -12.33
N ASP A 323 -17.41 -24.22 -12.99
CA ASP A 323 -16.35 -25.07 -12.46
C ASP A 323 -15.65 -24.40 -11.27
N LEU A 324 -15.42 -23.09 -11.38
CA LEU A 324 -14.94 -22.27 -10.26
C LEU A 324 -15.94 -22.31 -9.10
N ALA A 325 -17.22 -22.04 -9.35
CA ALA A 325 -18.24 -22.05 -8.30
C ALA A 325 -18.31 -23.40 -7.57
N LEU A 326 -18.28 -24.52 -8.30
CA LEU A 326 -18.25 -25.86 -7.71
C LEU A 326 -16.98 -26.11 -6.88
N SER A 327 -15.83 -25.67 -7.37
CA SER A 327 -14.55 -25.82 -6.65
C SER A 327 -14.58 -25.07 -5.31
N PHE A 328 -15.01 -23.80 -5.31
CA PHE A 328 -15.13 -23.02 -4.07
C PHE A 328 -16.22 -23.53 -3.14
N LEU A 329 -17.34 -24.04 -3.68
CA LEU A 329 -18.38 -24.71 -2.89
C LEU A 329 -17.80 -25.93 -2.17
N ASN A 330 -17.00 -26.75 -2.86
CA ASN A 330 -16.36 -27.92 -2.27
C ASN A 330 -15.35 -27.52 -1.18
N TYR A 331 -14.55 -26.47 -1.39
CA TYR A 331 -13.65 -25.96 -0.35
C TYR A 331 -14.38 -25.48 0.91
N GLN A 332 -15.49 -24.75 0.75
CA GLN A 332 -16.30 -24.32 1.89
C GLN A 332 -16.98 -25.49 2.59
N ALA A 333 -17.54 -26.44 1.83
CA ALA A 333 -18.15 -27.65 2.38
C ALA A 333 -17.13 -28.46 3.20
N LEU A 334 -15.92 -28.69 2.66
CA LEU A 334 -14.83 -29.34 3.37
C LEU A 334 -14.47 -28.59 4.65
N ARG A 335 -14.32 -27.27 4.60
CA ARG A 335 -14.00 -26.47 5.78
C ARG A 335 -15.05 -26.62 6.88
N LEU A 336 -16.34 -26.59 6.53
CA LEU A 336 -17.45 -26.75 7.49
C LEU A 336 -17.49 -28.17 8.08
N VAL A 337 -17.25 -29.18 7.25
CA VAL A 337 -17.18 -30.58 7.68
C VAL A 337 -16.05 -30.78 8.69
N LEU A 338 -14.84 -30.30 8.37
CA LEU A 338 -13.64 -30.51 9.18
C LEU A 338 -13.57 -29.62 10.43
N SER A 339 -14.31 -28.52 10.48
CA SER A 339 -14.46 -27.68 11.67
C SER A 339 -15.59 -28.16 12.59
N ASN A 340 -16.22 -29.30 12.26
CA ASN A 340 -17.38 -29.83 12.95
C ASN A 340 -18.55 -28.83 13.05
N ALA A 341 -18.75 -28.03 12.00
CA ALA A 341 -19.85 -27.07 11.95
C ALA A 341 -21.20 -27.79 11.94
N ARG A 342 -22.21 -27.19 12.58
CA ARG A 342 -23.60 -27.66 12.51
C ARG A 342 -24.15 -27.36 11.11
N LEU A 343 -24.43 -28.39 10.33
CA LEU A 343 -25.01 -28.28 8.99
C LEU A 343 -26.52 -28.50 9.05
N TYR A 344 -27.26 -27.98 8.06
CA TYR A 344 -28.71 -28.11 7.98
C TYR A 344 -29.12 -28.70 6.63
N ASN A 345 -29.90 -29.78 6.66
CA ASN A 345 -30.47 -30.37 5.47
C ASN A 345 -31.87 -29.79 5.24
N HIS A 346 -32.00 -28.88 4.26
CA HIS A 346 -33.27 -28.24 3.93
C HIS A 346 -34.32 -29.19 3.30
N LYS A 347 -33.95 -30.39 2.86
CA LYS A 347 -34.91 -31.38 2.35
C LYS A 347 -35.56 -32.17 3.48
N THR A 348 -34.78 -32.52 4.50
CA THR A 348 -35.28 -33.29 5.65
C THR A 348 -35.63 -32.40 6.86
N ASN A 349 -35.30 -31.11 6.81
CA ASN A 349 -35.41 -30.15 7.90
C ASN A 349 -34.68 -30.56 9.19
N ILE A 350 -33.55 -31.27 9.04
CA ILE A 350 -32.76 -31.77 10.17
C ILE A 350 -31.37 -31.13 10.16
N ALA A 351 -30.93 -30.70 11.34
CA ALA A 351 -29.54 -30.32 11.56
C ALA A 351 -28.68 -31.56 11.83
N PHE A 352 -27.47 -31.58 11.29
CA PHE A 352 -26.54 -32.70 11.44
C PHE A 352 -25.10 -32.20 11.63
N TYR A 353 -24.25 -33.09 12.09
CA TYR A 353 -22.82 -32.89 12.25
C TYR A 353 -22.08 -33.96 11.48
N CYS A 354 -20.81 -33.72 11.17
CA CYS A 354 -19.98 -34.80 10.66
C CYS A 354 -19.70 -35.80 11.79
N SER A 355 -19.55 -37.09 11.45
CA SER A 355 -19.25 -38.10 12.47
C SER A 355 -17.84 -37.85 13.07
N PRO A 356 -17.61 -38.28 14.31
CA PRO A 356 -16.32 -38.11 14.96
C PRO A 356 -15.16 -38.72 14.16
N GLU A 357 -15.38 -39.84 13.47
CA GLU A 357 -14.36 -40.55 12.69
C GLU A 357 -13.81 -39.69 11.55
N VAL A 358 -14.67 -38.95 10.85
CA VAL A 358 -14.27 -38.06 9.76
C VAL A 358 -13.50 -36.85 10.29
N ASN A 359 -13.95 -36.26 11.40
CA ASN A 359 -13.22 -35.17 12.05
C ASN A 359 -11.85 -35.64 12.59
N ASN A 360 -11.80 -36.83 13.17
CA ASN A 360 -10.58 -37.43 13.71
C ASN A 360 -9.53 -37.68 12.63
N LEU A 361 -9.96 -38.02 11.40
CA LEU A 361 -9.07 -38.15 10.25
C LEU A 361 -8.27 -36.86 10.02
N PHE A 362 -8.91 -35.69 10.07
CA PHE A 362 -8.19 -34.42 9.95
C PHE A 362 -7.47 -34.02 11.24
N ARG A 363 -8.11 -34.19 12.41
CA ARG A 363 -7.57 -33.74 13.70
C ARG A 363 -6.24 -34.43 14.05
N TYR A 364 -6.09 -35.70 13.74
CA TYR A 364 -4.93 -36.49 14.14
C TYR A 364 -3.95 -36.81 13.00
N ASN A 365 -4.29 -36.46 11.74
CA ASN A 365 -3.40 -36.70 10.60
C ASN A 365 -2.71 -35.41 10.14
N VAL A 366 -1.46 -35.23 10.60
CA VAL A 366 -0.63 -34.06 10.26
C VAL A 366 -0.37 -33.95 8.76
N LEU A 367 -0.29 -35.07 8.02
CA LEU A 367 -0.07 -35.04 6.57
C LEU A 367 -1.29 -34.47 5.84
N ILE A 368 -2.50 -34.86 6.25
CA ILE A 368 -3.74 -34.32 5.69
C ILE A 368 -3.86 -32.83 6.01
N GLN A 369 -3.59 -32.43 7.27
CA GLN A 369 -3.55 -31.01 7.64
C GLN A 369 -2.61 -30.21 6.74
N LYS A 370 -1.35 -30.69 6.60
CA LYS A 370 -0.34 -30.06 5.74
C LYS A 370 -0.78 -29.98 4.28
N SER A 371 -1.38 -31.03 3.72
CA SER A 371 -1.90 -31.02 2.35
C SER A 371 -3.03 -30.01 2.14
N MET A 372 -3.77 -29.67 3.21
CA MET A 372 -4.81 -28.66 3.21
C MET A 372 -4.31 -27.27 3.63
N GLY A 373 -2.99 -27.09 3.77
CA GLY A 373 -2.38 -25.81 4.15
C GLY A 373 -2.50 -25.44 5.64
N TYR A 374 -2.90 -26.38 6.50
CA TYR A 374 -2.94 -26.20 7.95
C TYR A 374 -1.75 -26.90 8.61
N ASN A 375 -1.06 -26.22 9.53
CA ASN A 375 0.04 -26.82 10.27
C ASN A 375 -0.04 -26.41 11.75
N HIS A 376 -0.72 -27.23 12.55
CA HIS A 376 -0.94 -26.95 13.98
C HIS A 376 0.37 -26.78 14.76
N VAL A 377 1.45 -27.42 14.32
CA VAL A 377 2.77 -27.30 14.95
C VAL A 377 3.28 -25.86 14.84
N LEU A 378 3.14 -25.22 13.67
CA LEU A 378 3.59 -23.84 13.46
C LEU A 378 2.73 -22.80 14.18
N VAL A 379 1.45 -23.11 14.43
CA VAL A 379 0.52 -22.17 15.10
C VAL A 379 0.83 -22.05 16.60
N ASN A 380 1.34 -23.11 17.23
CA ASN A 380 1.52 -23.18 18.68
C ASN A 380 2.97 -23.25 19.15
N THR A 381 3.97 -23.22 18.27
CA THR A 381 5.38 -23.11 18.71
C THR A 381 5.63 -21.72 19.29
N PRO A 382 5.92 -21.58 20.60
CA PRO A 382 6.48 -20.34 21.10
C PRO A 382 7.84 -20.15 20.43
N SER A 383 7.97 -19.10 19.63
CA SER A 383 9.25 -18.74 19.01
C SER A 383 10.21 -18.30 20.12
N THR A 384 11.13 -19.18 20.54
CA THR A 384 12.23 -18.81 21.43
C THR A 384 13.24 -17.99 20.65
N PHE A 385 13.40 -16.72 21.02
CA PHE A 385 14.45 -15.85 20.51
C PHE A 385 15.38 -15.43 21.65
N PRO A 386 16.68 -15.19 21.37
CA PRO A 386 17.34 -15.35 20.07
C PRO A 386 17.59 -16.83 19.72
N THR A 387 17.69 -17.15 18.43
CA THR A 387 18.03 -18.50 17.93
C THR A 387 19.14 -18.44 16.90
N VAL A 388 20.13 -19.33 17.03
CA VAL A 388 21.21 -19.50 16.05
C VAL A 388 20.64 -20.07 14.75
N ILE A 389 20.89 -19.39 13.63
CA ILE A 389 20.53 -19.94 12.31
C ILE A 389 21.64 -20.90 11.90
N GLN A 390 21.29 -22.17 11.62
CA GLN A 390 22.25 -23.17 11.16
C GLN A 390 22.78 -22.80 9.77
N CYS A 391 23.90 -22.10 9.76
CA CYS A 391 24.65 -21.70 8.58
C CYS A 391 26.14 -21.76 8.92
N THR A 392 26.94 -22.40 8.05
CA THR A 392 28.37 -22.59 8.27
C THR A 392 29.08 -21.24 8.33
N LEU A 393 29.82 -20.99 9.41
CA LEU A 393 30.76 -19.87 9.48
C LEU A 393 31.92 -20.18 8.54
N LEU A 394 32.23 -19.26 7.62
CA LEU A 394 33.33 -19.46 6.69
C LEU A 394 34.66 -19.19 7.43
N PRO A 395 35.73 -19.96 7.18
CA PRO A 395 37.01 -19.78 7.88
C PRO A 395 37.61 -18.37 7.77
N LYS A 396 37.32 -17.66 6.67
CA LYS A 396 37.76 -16.28 6.45
C LYS A 396 37.05 -15.25 7.36
N ASP A 397 35.90 -15.62 7.92
CA ASP A 397 35.05 -14.77 8.75
C ASP A 397 35.21 -15.12 10.24
N GLU A 398 36.00 -16.16 10.58
CA GLU A 398 36.37 -16.48 11.96
C GLU A 398 37.31 -15.42 12.52
N GLN A 399 37.05 -15.00 13.76
CA GLN A 399 37.86 -14.00 14.46
C GLN A 399 38.44 -14.56 15.75
N GLU A 400 39.52 -13.95 16.25
CA GLU A 400 40.01 -14.29 17.59
C GLU A 400 39.01 -13.84 18.66
N ILE A 401 38.91 -14.62 19.74
CA ILE A 401 38.00 -14.30 20.84
C ILE A 401 38.49 -13.00 21.53
N PRO A 402 37.66 -11.94 21.57
CA PRO A 402 38.04 -10.69 22.23
C PRO A 402 38.38 -10.88 23.71
N ALA A 403 39.41 -10.16 24.20
CA ALA A 403 39.86 -10.23 25.60
C ALA A 403 38.75 -9.96 26.63
N TYR A 404 37.74 -9.16 26.26
CA TYR A 404 36.54 -8.90 27.07
C TYR A 404 35.84 -10.19 27.54
N PHE A 405 35.87 -11.27 26.75
CA PHE A 405 35.21 -12.51 27.14
C PHE A 405 36.00 -13.36 28.16
N GLN A 406 37.25 -13.00 28.46
CA GLN A 406 38.06 -13.67 29.48
C GLN A 406 37.45 -13.52 30.89
N GLN A 407 36.55 -12.56 31.11
CA GLN A 407 35.82 -12.40 32.37
C GLN A 407 34.78 -13.51 32.62
N TYR A 408 34.51 -14.39 31.64
CA TYR A 408 33.59 -15.52 31.74
C TYR A 408 34.35 -16.86 31.61
N PRO A 409 35.18 -17.23 32.61
CA PRO A 409 36.13 -18.35 32.48
C PRO A 409 35.45 -19.72 32.29
N ASP A 410 34.24 -19.90 32.83
CA ASP A 410 33.48 -21.15 32.74
C ASP A 410 32.53 -21.21 31.51
N SER A 411 32.53 -20.18 30.66
CA SER A 411 31.64 -20.09 29.52
C SER A 411 32.26 -20.66 28.25
N VAL A 412 31.49 -21.46 27.50
CA VAL A 412 31.87 -21.91 26.15
C VAL A 412 31.50 -20.84 25.13
N ILE A 413 32.50 -20.19 24.55
CA ILE A 413 32.31 -19.14 23.55
C ILE A 413 32.19 -19.80 22.18
N THR A 414 31.04 -19.59 21.52
CA THR A 414 30.78 -20.10 20.16
C THR A 414 30.60 -18.94 19.20
N GLN A 415 31.38 -18.94 18.11
CA GLN A 415 31.16 -18.00 17.01
C GLN A 415 30.09 -18.54 16.07
N VAL A 416 29.17 -17.68 15.66
CA VAL A 416 28.05 -18.02 14.78
C VAL A 416 27.99 -17.06 13.60
N SER A 417 27.64 -17.57 12.42
CA SER A 417 27.52 -16.74 11.21
C SER A 417 26.35 -15.76 11.31
N GLN A 418 25.21 -16.21 11.86
CA GLN A 418 23.96 -15.45 11.87
C GLN A 418 23.11 -15.78 13.11
N LEU A 419 22.47 -14.76 13.67
CA LEU A 419 21.59 -14.88 14.83
C LEU A 419 20.22 -14.29 14.50
N ARG A 420 19.15 -15.06 14.74
CA ARG A 420 17.78 -14.56 14.62
C ARG A 420 17.34 -13.97 15.96
N LEU A 421 17.03 -12.67 15.97
CA LEU A 421 16.62 -11.95 17.17
C LEU A 421 15.08 -11.86 17.32
N SER A 422 14.36 -11.90 16.21
CA SER A 422 12.91 -11.86 16.17
C SER A 422 12.40 -12.61 14.93
N GLU A 423 11.10 -12.61 14.69
CA GLU A 423 10.53 -13.12 13.44
C GLU A 423 11.06 -12.38 12.19
N LYS A 424 11.52 -11.14 12.35
CA LYS A 424 11.91 -10.25 11.25
C LYS A 424 13.38 -9.85 11.29
N ASP A 425 14.01 -9.85 12.47
CA ASP A 425 15.40 -9.41 12.65
C ASP A 425 16.37 -10.58 12.59
N VAL A 426 17.40 -10.42 11.76
CA VAL A 426 18.55 -11.31 11.69
C VAL A 426 19.80 -10.46 11.73
N VAL A 427 20.71 -10.78 12.63
CA VAL A 427 22.05 -10.20 12.72
C VAL A 427 23.02 -11.08 11.97
N LYS A 428 23.87 -10.46 11.14
CA LYS A 428 24.96 -11.10 10.41
C LYS A 428 26.17 -10.16 10.39
N HIS A 429 27.31 -10.67 9.94
CA HIS A 429 28.46 -9.82 9.65
C HIS A 429 28.07 -8.66 8.69
N GLY A 430 28.50 -7.44 9.00
CA GLY A 430 28.17 -6.22 8.25
C GLY A 430 26.78 -5.62 8.52
N TYR A 431 26.06 -6.10 9.54
CA TYR A 431 24.77 -5.52 9.96
C TYR A 431 24.99 -4.53 11.11
N PHE A 432 24.24 -3.44 11.08
CA PHE A 432 24.21 -2.47 12.18
C PHE A 432 23.11 -2.85 13.17
N VAL A 433 23.44 -2.77 14.45
CA VAL A 433 22.54 -3.09 15.56
C VAL A 433 22.44 -1.92 16.52
N LEU A 434 21.24 -1.66 17.02
CA LEU A 434 20.99 -0.75 18.13
C LEU A 434 21.11 -1.51 19.44
N VAL A 435 22.04 -1.12 20.31
CA VAL A 435 22.26 -1.78 21.60
C VAL A 435 21.66 -0.93 22.74
N SER A 436 21.04 -1.59 23.72
CA SER A 436 20.54 -0.95 24.93
C SER A 436 21.69 -0.58 25.87
N PRO A 437 21.86 0.71 26.25
CA PRO A 437 22.94 1.12 27.14
C PRO A 437 22.88 0.49 28.53
N THR A 438 21.68 0.11 28.98
CA THR A 438 21.42 -0.34 30.36
C THR A 438 21.48 -1.86 30.52
N ALA A 439 21.34 -2.62 29.43
CA ALA A 439 21.23 -4.08 29.48
C ALA A 439 22.24 -4.79 28.57
N ASN A 440 22.99 -4.06 27.74
CA ASN A 440 23.84 -4.61 26.66
C ASN A 440 23.08 -5.53 25.68
N ASP A 441 21.75 -5.42 25.65
CA ASP A 441 20.89 -6.19 24.74
C ASP A 441 20.74 -5.53 23.38
N ILE A 442 20.65 -6.33 22.32
CA ILE A 442 20.33 -5.84 20.98
C ILE A 442 18.84 -5.51 20.90
N LYS A 443 18.50 -4.25 20.67
CA LYS A 443 17.11 -3.77 20.52
C LYS A 443 16.56 -3.99 19.12
N ALA A 444 17.34 -3.71 18.08
CA ALA A 444 16.89 -3.79 16.70
C ALA A 444 18.05 -3.82 15.71
N CYS A 445 17.82 -4.41 14.53
CA CYS A 445 18.69 -4.20 13.37
C CYS A 445 18.31 -2.90 12.65
N LEU A 446 19.31 -2.07 12.35
CA LEU A 446 19.12 -0.80 11.64
C LEU A 446 19.80 -0.81 10.28
N ASN A 447 19.24 -0.07 9.33
CA ASN A 447 19.82 0.13 8.01
C ASN A 447 20.60 1.44 7.97
N PHE A 448 21.89 1.31 7.67
CA PHE A 448 22.78 2.42 7.41
C PHE A 448 23.34 2.31 6.00
N GLN A 449 23.40 3.44 5.31
CA GLN A 449 24.00 3.57 3.99
C GLN A 449 25.35 4.25 4.12
N HIS A 450 26.34 3.81 3.34
CA HIS A 450 27.63 4.50 3.28
C HIS A 450 27.42 5.93 2.75
N ASN A 451 28.05 6.91 3.40
CA ASN A 451 28.02 8.29 2.95
C ASN A 451 29.05 8.51 1.85
N CYS A 452 28.72 8.07 0.64
CA CYS A 452 29.60 8.18 -0.53
C CYS A 452 30.07 9.61 -0.81
N SER A 453 29.25 10.61 -0.47
CA SER A 453 29.58 12.01 -0.70
C SER A 453 30.68 12.49 0.24
N SER A 454 30.59 12.18 1.54
CA SER A 454 31.65 12.53 2.51
C SER A 454 32.89 11.64 2.35
N GLY A 455 32.71 10.38 1.97
CA GLY A 455 33.80 9.44 1.72
C GLY A 455 34.46 9.57 0.35
N GLY A 456 34.10 10.57 -0.48
CA GLY A 456 34.72 10.81 -1.79
C GLY A 456 34.63 9.65 -2.78
N CYS A 457 33.62 8.80 -2.64
CA CYS A 457 33.52 7.54 -3.38
C CYS A 457 33.27 7.78 -4.87
N SER A 458 33.81 6.91 -5.73
CA SER A 458 33.70 7.06 -7.18
C SER A 458 33.04 5.87 -7.87
N MET A 459 32.37 6.17 -8.98
CA MET A 459 31.78 5.16 -9.84
C MET A 459 32.84 4.64 -10.81
N VAL A 460 33.07 3.33 -10.82
CA VAL A 460 34.09 2.66 -11.63
C VAL A 460 33.44 1.63 -12.56
N PRO A 461 34.06 1.29 -13.70
CA PRO A 461 33.59 0.19 -14.54
C PRO A 461 33.52 -1.11 -13.75
N ASN A 462 32.42 -1.83 -13.88
CA ASN A 462 32.22 -3.07 -13.15
C ASN A 462 32.93 -4.22 -13.85
N THR A 463 33.93 -4.81 -13.19
CA THR A 463 34.67 -5.99 -13.68
C THR A 463 34.16 -7.29 -13.05
N SER A 464 33.10 -7.23 -12.24
CA SER A 464 32.56 -8.40 -11.52
C SER A 464 31.96 -9.41 -12.48
N ARG A 465 32.25 -10.69 -12.26
CA ARG A 465 31.58 -11.80 -12.98
C ARG A 465 30.12 -11.89 -12.53
N GLN A 466 29.24 -12.31 -13.44
CA GLN A 466 27.84 -12.62 -13.13
C GLN A 466 27.79 -13.63 -11.97
N ARG A 467 27.14 -13.26 -10.86
CA ARG A 467 26.96 -14.16 -9.71
C ARG A 467 25.94 -15.23 -10.08
N ALA A 468 26.22 -16.49 -9.73
CA ALA A 468 25.30 -17.59 -9.96
C ALA A 468 23.94 -17.31 -9.27
N GLY A 469 22.84 -17.44 -10.02
CA GLY A 469 21.47 -17.19 -9.53
C GLY A 469 20.90 -15.79 -9.83
N LEU A 470 21.65 -14.89 -10.48
CA LEU A 470 21.12 -13.64 -11.02
C LEU A 470 20.89 -13.76 -12.53
N GLU A 471 19.63 -13.62 -12.96
CA GLU A 471 19.23 -13.69 -14.38
C GLU A 471 19.76 -12.49 -15.19
N ALA A 472 19.99 -11.35 -14.55
CA ALA A 472 20.47 -10.13 -15.20
C ALA A 472 22.01 -10.05 -15.22
N ALA A 473 22.55 -9.48 -16.31
CA ALA A 473 23.95 -9.10 -16.38
C ALA A 473 24.29 -8.07 -15.28
N PRO A 474 25.51 -8.09 -14.71
CA PRO A 474 25.96 -7.05 -13.78
C PRO A 474 25.90 -5.67 -14.45
N ALA A 475 25.63 -4.60 -13.67
CA ALA A 475 25.57 -3.27 -14.27
C ALA A 475 26.95 -2.90 -14.81
N SER A 476 26.96 -2.09 -15.87
CA SER A 476 28.21 -1.62 -16.49
C SER A 476 29.17 -0.91 -15.53
N ASN A 477 28.65 -0.30 -14.47
CA ASN A 477 29.39 0.43 -13.46
C ASN A 477 29.02 -0.03 -12.04
N CYS A 478 29.94 0.10 -11.09
CA CYS A 478 29.70 -0.07 -9.66
C CYS A 478 30.28 1.10 -8.86
N VAL A 479 29.80 1.29 -7.63
CA VAL A 479 30.36 2.28 -6.70
C VAL A 479 31.48 1.62 -5.90
N LYS A 480 32.65 2.25 -5.85
CA LYS A 480 33.77 1.83 -5.00
C LYS A 480 33.85 2.74 -3.78
N HIS A 481 33.59 2.18 -2.60
CA HIS A 481 33.77 2.89 -1.33
C HIS A 481 35.27 3.09 -1.04
N LEU A 482 35.66 4.30 -0.62
CA LEU A 482 37.05 4.65 -0.29
C LEU A 482 37.33 4.58 1.21
N ASP A 483 36.29 4.61 2.04
CA ASP A 483 36.36 4.42 3.48
C ASP A 483 35.23 3.51 3.95
N ASP A 484 35.25 3.16 5.24
CA ASP A 484 34.19 2.42 5.92
C ASP A 484 33.84 3.08 7.27
N THR A 485 33.87 4.41 7.33
CA THR A 485 33.73 5.17 8.58
C THR A 485 32.56 6.14 8.59
N HIS A 486 32.05 6.54 7.42
CA HIS A 486 30.96 7.50 7.30
C HIS A 486 29.68 6.83 6.85
N PHE A 487 28.64 6.88 7.69
CA PHE A 487 27.34 6.28 7.40
C PHE A 487 26.18 7.22 7.71
N ILE A 488 25.08 7.02 6.99
CA ILE A 488 23.82 7.73 7.16
C ILE A 488 22.74 6.72 7.54
N LEU A 489 22.01 6.99 8.63
CA LEU A 489 20.86 6.19 9.04
C LEU A 489 19.72 6.34 8.02
N ASN A 490 19.13 5.23 7.61
CA ASN A 490 17.96 5.25 6.73
C ASN A 490 16.66 5.54 7.50
N SER A 491 16.29 6.82 7.57
CA SER A 491 15.05 7.27 8.21
C SER A 491 13.77 6.87 7.45
N SER A 492 13.88 6.35 6.23
CA SER A 492 12.76 5.85 5.42
C SER A 492 12.57 4.34 5.52
N SER A 493 13.32 3.66 6.39
CA SER A 493 13.20 2.20 6.59
C SER A 493 11.78 1.81 7.02
N LEU A 494 11.23 0.79 6.36
CA LEU A 494 9.96 0.17 6.73
C LEU A 494 10.17 -1.08 7.62
N HIS A 495 11.40 -1.30 8.06
CA HIS A 495 11.80 -2.31 9.02
C HIS A 495 12.26 -1.62 10.32
N SER A 496 11.87 -2.15 11.48
CA SER A 496 12.21 -1.55 12.79
C SER A 496 11.96 -0.03 12.83
N ILE A 497 10.77 0.39 12.36
CA ILE A 497 10.38 1.79 12.12
C ILE A 497 10.58 2.67 13.36
N ASP A 498 10.11 2.22 14.52
CA ASP A 498 10.21 3.00 15.76
C ASP A 498 11.67 3.26 16.15
N SER A 499 12.52 2.25 16.07
CA SER A 499 13.95 2.36 16.37
C SER A 499 14.66 3.30 15.40
N HIS A 500 14.34 3.26 14.10
CA HIS A 500 14.92 4.19 13.12
C HIS A 500 14.49 5.63 13.40
N ARG A 501 13.20 5.88 13.68
CA ARG A 501 12.71 7.23 13.97
C ARG A 501 13.29 7.80 15.27
N GLN A 502 13.33 6.99 16.32
CA GLN A 502 13.90 7.38 17.61
C GLN A 502 15.38 7.73 17.47
N LEU A 503 16.17 6.89 16.79
CA LEU A 503 17.59 7.15 16.60
C LEU A 503 17.84 8.34 15.67
N ALA A 504 17.05 8.48 14.60
CA ALA A 504 17.15 9.62 13.70
C ALA A 504 16.85 10.94 14.41
N SER A 505 15.96 10.93 15.41
CA SER A 505 15.60 12.10 16.24
C SER A 505 15.23 13.34 15.40
N LEU A 506 14.66 13.12 14.21
CA LEU A 506 14.32 14.18 13.27
C LEU A 506 13.05 14.87 13.75
N THR A 507 13.20 16.08 14.28
CA THR A 507 12.07 16.94 14.62
C THR A 507 11.79 17.88 13.46
N VAL A 508 10.59 17.81 12.89
CA VAL A 508 10.15 18.70 11.81
C VAL A 508 8.97 19.53 12.31
N ALA A 509 9.04 20.84 12.09
CA ALA A 509 7.98 21.76 12.47
C ALA A 509 6.71 21.53 11.62
N PRO A 510 5.50 21.72 12.18
CA PRO A 510 4.27 21.75 11.40
C PRO A 510 4.28 22.85 10.34
N ILE A 511 3.49 22.67 9.28
CA ILE A 511 3.30 23.70 8.25
C ILE A 511 2.40 24.81 8.78
N GLU A 512 2.86 26.05 8.67
CA GLU A 512 2.09 27.25 9.03
C GLU A 512 1.23 27.73 7.86
N ALA A 513 0.16 28.48 8.17
CA ALA A 513 -0.83 28.94 7.19
C ALA A 513 -0.20 29.77 6.03
N TRP A 514 0.81 30.60 6.32
CA TRP A 514 1.50 31.37 5.28
C TRP A 514 2.31 30.48 4.32
N GLN A 515 2.86 29.36 4.80
CA GLN A 515 3.60 28.41 3.97
C GLN A 515 2.65 27.72 2.99
N TRP A 516 1.44 27.37 3.43
CA TRP A 516 0.38 26.88 2.53
C TRP A 516 0.04 27.91 1.45
N ASN A 517 -0.20 29.17 1.84
CA ASN A 517 -0.52 30.22 0.88
C ASN A 517 0.62 30.48 -0.12
N GLN A 518 1.88 30.36 0.32
CA GLN A 518 3.01 30.45 -0.58
C GLN A 518 3.07 29.25 -1.53
N ALA A 519 2.96 28.03 -1.01
CA ALA A 519 3.00 26.80 -1.81
C ALA A 519 1.89 26.76 -2.87
N ILE A 520 0.67 27.14 -2.52
CA ILE A 520 -0.46 27.20 -3.47
C ILE A 520 -0.21 28.22 -4.56
N ARG A 521 0.26 29.43 -4.22
CA ARG A 521 0.58 30.48 -5.21
C ARG A 521 1.69 30.04 -6.16
N ASN A 522 2.79 29.50 -5.62
CA ASN A 522 3.91 28.99 -6.41
C ASN A 522 3.46 27.85 -7.33
N GLY A 523 2.73 26.88 -6.78
CA GLY A 523 2.23 25.72 -7.49
C GLY A 523 1.26 26.05 -8.62
N LEU A 524 0.36 27.02 -8.40
CA LEU A 524 -0.57 27.50 -9.43
C LEU A 524 0.15 28.28 -10.51
N ALA A 525 1.11 29.15 -10.14
CA ALA A 525 1.93 29.87 -11.11
C ALA A 525 2.68 28.91 -12.04
N GLU A 526 3.31 27.87 -11.48
CA GLU A 526 4.01 26.84 -12.25
C GLU A 526 3.06 25.98 -13.10
N TRP A 527 1.83 25.73 -12.64
CA TRP A 527 0.85 24.99 -13.45
C TRP A 527 0.34 25.83 -14.63
N ILE A 528 0.10 27.12 -14.45
CA ILE A 528 -0.45 28.00 -15.50
C ILE A 528 0.64 28.41 -16.49
N ASN A 529 1.81 28.78 -15.99
CA ASN A 529 2.96 29.23 -16.75
C ASN A 529 4.17 28.36 -16.37
N PRO A 530 4.26 27.13 -16.91
CA PRO A 530 5.36 26.24 -16.57
C PRO A 530 6.68 26.88 -16.94
N SER A 531 7.59 26.88 -15.98
CA SER A 531 8.97 27.30 -16.20
C SER A 531 9.58 26.31 -17.18
N ASN A 532 10.02 26.77 -18.36
CA ASN A 532 10.84 25.96 -19.26
C ASN A 532 12.13 25.57 -18.50
N SER A 533 12.13 24.40 -17.87
CA SER A 533 13.24 23.86 -17.09
C SER A 533 13.64 22.48 -17.58
#